data_AF-M4CWV0-F1
#
_entry.id   AF-M4CWV0-F1
#
_cell.length_a   1.000
_cell.length_b   1.000
_cell.length_c   1.000
_cell.angle_alpha   90.00
_cell.angle_beta   90.00
_cell.angle_gamma   90.00
#
_symmetry.space_group_name_H-M   'P 1'
#
loop_
_entity.id
_entity.type
_entity.pdbx_description
1 polymer ?
#
loop_
_entity_poly.entity_id
_entity_poly.type
_entity_poly.pdbx_seq_one_letter_code
_entity_poly.pdbx_strand_id
1 'polypeptide(L)'
;MGVLSSRSASSTLSQLHCFVGMVSEVEIQKKEETFYDLVALMKIQEERVSKVVVKLVNRIFEKHPDIALQFRAKNQHLRTACMTVLLSLIETLCQSPQELSSEDLVEAQNALAHVKDAGFKVDWLEEKLEKVKGKKEEEQTGEARMQELEEELKDLKQKCSEIEASLEKEKAKVSAARII
;
A
#
# COMPACT_ATOMS: atom_id res chain seq x y z
N MET A 1 -69.93 12.09 9.05
CA MET A 1 -69.08 13.24 8.66
C MET A 1 -68.64 13.93 9.94
N GLY A 2 -67.38 14.16 10.29
CA GLY A 2 -66.12 13.96 9.57
C GLY A 2 -64.94 14.03 10.53
N VAL A 3 -63.96 13.17 10.23
CA VAL A 3 -62.50 13.31 10.35
C VAL A 3 -61.91 13.87 11.65
N LEU A 4 -61.39 12.94 12.47
CA LEU A 4 -60.46 13.22 13.56
C LEU A 4 -59.18 13.90 13.02
N SER A 5 -58.83 14.97 13.73
CA SER A 5 -57.69 15.87 13.54
C SER A 5 -56.39 15.18 13.10
N SER A 6 -56.00 15.39 11.84
CA SER A 6 -54.73 14.95 11.25
C SER A 6 -53.65 16.05 11.24
N ARG A 7 -53.85 17.18 11.95
CA ARG A 7 -52.99 18.37 11.80
C ARG A 7 -51.77 18.47 12.74
N SER A 8 -51.57 17.54 13.68
CA SER A 8 -50.42 17.62 14.62
C SER A 8 -49.16 16.87 14.16
N ALA A 9 -49.29 15.77 13.40
CA ALA A 9 -48.14 14.96 12.98
C ALA A 9 -47.32 15.59 11.82
N SER A 10 -47.94 16.44 10.99
CA SER A 10 -47.26 17.06 9.86
C SER A 10 -46.25 18.13 10.29
N SER A 11 -46.50 18.83 11.41
CA SER A 11 -45.62 19.89 11.91
C SER A 11 -44.32 19.34 12.48
N THR A 12 -44.37 18.20 13.16
CA THR A 12 -43.19 17.56 13.77
C THR A 12 -42.32 16.88 12.71
N LEU A 13 -42.94 16.30 11.67
CA LEU A 13 -42.21 15.67 10.57
C LEU A 13 -41.44 16.70 9.71
N SER A 14 -42.05 17.86 9.43
CA SER A 14 -41.36 18.96 8.74
C SER A 14 -40.23 19.57 9.58
N GLN A 15 -40.39 19.65 10.91
CA GLN A 15 -39.31 20.10 11.82
C GLN A 15 -38.15 19.10 11.89
N LEU A 16 -38.43 17.79 11.92
CA LEU A 16 -37.40 16.73 11.84
C LEU A 16 -36.67 16.74 10.51
N HIS A 17 -37.37 16.96 9.39
CA HIS A 17 -36.74 17.07 8.07
C HIS A 17 -35.82 18.29 7.98
N CYS A 18 -36.24 19.44 8.51
CA CYS A 18 -35.36 20.62 8.64
C CYS A 18 -34.16 20.35 9.56
N PHE A 19 -34.34 19.65 10.68
CA PHE A 19 -33.24 19.35 11.60
C PHE A 19 -32.23 18.36 10.99
N VAL A 20 -32.69 17.32 10.30
CA VAL A 20 -31.81 16.38 9.57
C VAL A 20 -31.08 17.10 8.43
N GLY A 21 -31.76 18.01 7.73
CA GLY A 21 -31.13 18.88 6.72
C GLY A 21 -30.04 19.77 7.31
N MET A 22 -30.31 20.45 8.43
CA MET A 22 -29.34 21.29 9.12
C MET A 22 -28.17 20.50 9.70
N VAL A 23 -28.39 19.31 10.25
CA VAL A 23 -27.32 18.43 10.76
C VAL A 23 -26.42 17.99 9.60
N SER A 24 -27.00 17.62 8.46
CA SER A 24 -26.25 17.23 7.26
C SER A 24 -25.49 18.41 6.67
N GLU A 25 -26.09 19.60 6.60
CA GLU A 25 -25.49 20.82 6.07
C GLU A 25 -24.37 21.35 6.98
N VAL A 26 -24.54 21.28 8.31
CA VAL A 26 -23.49 21.60 9.29
C VAL A 26 -22.37 20.54 9.27
N GLU A 27 -22.67 19.25 9.04
CA GLU A 27 -21.64 18.22 8.85
C GLU A 27 -20.90 18.35 7.53
N ILE A 28 -21.58 18.76 6.45
CA ILE A 28 -20.97 19.06 5.15
C ILE A 28 -20.11 20.33 5.26
N GLN A 29 -20.61 21.39 5.90
CA GLN A 29 -19.83 22.62 6.15
C GLN A 29 -18.64 22.35 7.07
N LYS A 30 -18.78 21.49 8.10
CA LYS A 30 -17.63 21.03 8.90
C LYS A 30 -16.65 20.20 8.08
N LYS A 31 -17.12 19.36 7.15
CA LYS A 31 -16.26 18.62 6.21
C LYS A 31 -15.51 19.57 5.27
N GLU A 32 -16.19 20.58 4.72
CA GLU A 32 -15.57 21.63 3.89
C GLU A 32 -14.60 22.49 4.70
N GLU A 33 -14.95 22.95 5.90
CA GLU A 33 -14.03 23.66 6.80
C GLU A 33 -12.82 22.79 7.14
N THR A 34 -13.00 21.49 7.47
CA THR A 34 -11.85 20.61 7.71
C THR A 34 -11.00 20.37 6.46
N PHE A 35 -11.60 20.39 5.27
CA PHE A 35 -10.90 20.27 4.00
C PHE A 35 -10.09 21.54 3.69
N TYR A 36 -10.68 22.71 3.87
CA TYR A 36 -9.99 23.99 3.72
C TYR A 36 -8.94 24.22 4.80
N ASP A 37 -9.17 23.74 6.03
CA ASP A 37 -8.18 23.76 7.11
C ASP A 37 -7.03 22.77 6.85
N LEU A 38 -7.29 21.57 6.33
CA LEU A 38 -6.24 20.64 5.90
C LEU A 38 -5.43 21.21 4.73
N VAL A 39 -6.10 21.80 3.74
CA VAL A 39 -5.46 22.50 2.63
C VAL A 39 -4.68 23.72 3.12
N ALA A 40 -5.19 24.47 4.10
CA ALA A 40 -4.52 25.63 4.71
C ALA A 40 -3.34 25.21 5.58
N LEU A 41 -3.42 24.09 6.30
CA LEU A 41 -2.30 23.48 7.04
C LEU A 41 -1.17 23.04 6.11
N MET A 42 -1.51 22.54 4.91
CA MET A 42 -0.53 22.28 3.86
C MET A 42 0.02 23.56 3.22
N LYS A 43 -0.75 24.66 3.25
CA LYS A 43 -0.38 25.97 2.69
C LYS A 43 0.59 26.77 3.58
N ILE A 44 0.62 26.50 4.89
CA ILE A 44 1.54 27.15 5.83
C ILE A 44 2.98 26.61 5.70
N GLN A 45 3.19 25.47 5.04
CA GLN A 45 4.52 24.96 4.68
C GLN A 45 4.95 25.48 3.31
N GLU A 46 4.95 26.81 3.15
CA GLU A 46 5.48 27.51 1.97
C GLU A 46 7.01 27.49 1.96
N GLU A 47 7.57 26.28 1.90
CA GLU A 47 8.75 25.99 1.08
C GLU A 47 8.80 24.48 0.79
N ARG A 48 8.27 24.10 -0.38
CA ARG A 48 8.49 22.81 -1.09
C ARG A 48 7.69 21.57 -0.67
N VAL A 49 6.38 21.69 -0.40
CA VAL A 49 5.50 20.51 -0.60
C VAL A 49 5.36 20.27 -2.11
N SER A 50 6.05 19.26 -2.63
CA SER A 50 6.02 18.90 -4.06
C SER A 50 4.58 18.68 -4.53
N LYS A 51 4.23 19.18 -5.73
CA LYS A 51 2.94 18.94 -6.41
C LYS A 51 2.56 17.45 -6.41
N VAL A 52 3.55 16.56 -6.31
CA VAL A 52 3.38 15.10 -6.24
C VAL A 52 2.71 14.66 -4.94
N VAL A 53 3.11 15.18 -3.79
CA VAL A 53 2.54 14.81 -2.48
C VAL A 53 1.07 15.24 -2.39
N VAL A 54 0.75 16.46 -2.85
CA VAL A 54 -0.64 16.95 -2.88
C VAL A 54 -1.52 16.08 -3.78
N LYS A 55 -1.03 15.68 -4.96
CA LYS A 55 -1.74 14.77 -5.86
C LYS A 55 -1.96 13.40 -5.23
N LEU A 56 -0.97 12.88 -4.51
CA LEU A 56 -1.08 11.58 -3.82
C LEU A 56 -2.15 11.63 -2.72
N VAL A 57 -2.11 12.65 -1.87
CA VAL A 57 -3.10 12.88 -0.81
C VAL A 57 -4.51 12.93 -1.39
N ASN A 58 -4.74 13.76 -2.42
CA ASN A 58 -6.06 13.86 -3.05
C ASN A 58 -6.56 12.50 -3.57
N ARG A 59 -5.69 11.74 -4.25
CA ARG A 59 -6.05 10.42 -4.77
C ARG A 59 -6.40 9.42 -3.67
N ILE A 60 -5.77 9.52 -2.50
CA ILE A 60 -6.09 8.68 -1.34
C ILE A 60 -7.50 9.01 -0.85
N PHE A 61 -7.82 10.29 -0.64
CA PHE A 61 -9.16 10.71 -0.20
C PHE A 61 -10.25 10.41 -1.23
N GLU A 62 -9.96 10.48 -2.52
CA GLU A 62 -10.91 10.08 -3.58
C GLU A 62 -11.26 8.59 -3.50
N LYS A 63 -10.27 7.73 -3.25
CA LYS A 63 -10.46 6.27 -3.18
C LYS A 63 -10.94 5.78 -1.81
N HIS A 64 -10.54 6.47 -0.75
CA HIS A 64 -10.77 6.12 0.64
C HIS A 64 -11.25 7.36 1.41
N PRO A 65 -12.45 7.88 1.09
CA PRO A 65 -12.96 9.11 1.69
C PRO A 65 -13.18 9.01 3.20
N ASP A 66 -13.31 7.80 3.74
CA ASP A 66 -13.49 7.55 5.17
C ASP A 66 -12.19 7.28 5.93
N ILE A 67 -11.03 7.39 5.28
CA ILE A 67 -9.70 7.08 5.86
C ILE A 67 -9.43 7.79 7.19
N ALA A 68 -9.90 9.03 7.35
CA ALA A 68 -9.71 9.82 8.57
C ALA A 68 -11.01 10.09 9.34
N LEU A 69 -12.09 9.33 9.06
CA LEU A 69 -13.42 9.59 9.62
C LEU A 69 -13.44 9.54 11.16
N GLN A 70 -12.64 8.64 11.74
CA GLN A 70 -12.54 8.44 13.19
C GLN A 70 -11.32 9.14 13.81
N PHE A 71 -10.46 9.76 12.99
CA PHE A 71 -9.28 10.47 13.46
C PHE A 71 -9.70 11.76 14.18
N ARG A 72 -9.32 11.92 15.46
CA ARG A 72 -9.77 13.05 16.31
C ARG A 72 -8.64 13.78 17.04
N ALA A 73 -7.45 13.85 16.46
CA ALA A 73 -6.35 14.62 17.06
C ALA A 73 -6.62 16.13 16.96
N LYS A 74 -6.71 16.81 18.11
CA LYS A 74 -6.87 18.27 18.19
C LYS A 74 -5.54 19.01 18.01
N ASN A 75 -4.43 18.39 18.41
CA ASN A 75 -3.11 18.99 18.34
C ASN A 75 -2.60 18.97 16.89
N GLN A 76 -2.19 20.13 16.37
CA GLN A 76 -1.69 20.27 15.00
C GLN A 76 -0.45 19.40 14.72
N HIS A 77 0.51 19.37 15.64
CA HIS A 77 1.72 18.56 15.46
C HIS A 77 1.41 17.07 15.38
N LEU A 78 0.47 16.59 16.20
CA LEU A 78 0.00 15.20 16.12
C LEU A 78 -0.68 14.90 14.77
N ARG A 79 -1.54 15.80 14.28
CA ARG A 79 -2.15 15.67 12.95
C ARG A 79 -1.10 15.54 11.86
N THR A 80 -0.11 16.43 11.87
CA THR A 80 0.98 16.41 10.90
C THR A 80 1.79 15.12 11.01
N ALA A 81 2.18 14.71 12.22
CA ALA A 81 2.97 13.50 12.42
C ALA A 81 2.24 12.24 11.92
N CYS A 82 0.95 12.07 12.27
CA CYS A 82 0.19 10.91 11.80
C CYS A 82 0.03 10.89 10.27
N MET A 83 -0.19 12.05 9.65
CA MET A 83 -0.26 12.15 8.17
C MET A 83 1.09 11.84 7.52
N THR A 84 2.20 12.30 8.11
CA THR A 84 3.55 11.96 7.63
C THR A 84 3.77 10.45 7.69
N VAL A 85 3.47 9.80 8.83
CA VAL A 85 3.60 8.35 8.97
C VAL A 85 2.73 7.61 7.93
N LEU A 86 1.48 8.05 7.73
CA LEU A 86 0.60 7.46 6.72
C LEU A 86 1.17 7.58 5.30
N LEU A 87 1.71 8.74 4.94
CA LEU A 87 2.30 8.96 3.62
C LEU A 87 3.56 8.14 3.41
N SER A 88 4.45 8.09 4.40
CA SER A 88 5.64 7.26 4.38
C SER A 88 5.29 5.78 4.25
N LEU A 89 4.30 5.29 5.00
CA LEU A 89 3.79 3.92 4.88
C LEU A 89 3.29 3.62 3.45
N ILE A 90 2.50 4.52 2.87
CA ILE A 90 1.99 4.35 1.51
C ILE A 90 3.14 4.31 0.50
N GLU A 91 4.14 5.17 0.65
CA GLU A 91 5.33 5.22 -0.19
C GLU A 91 6.12 3.91 -0.11
N THR A 92 6.44 3.44 1.10
CA THR A 92 7.10 2.15 1.35
C THR A 92 6.34 0.99 0.69
N LEU A 93 5.02 0.90 0.87
CA LEU A 93 4.22 -0.16 0.25
C LEU A 93 4.03 -0.01 -1.27
N CYS A 94 4.45 1.10 -1.87
CA CYS A 94 4.47 1.26 -3.33
C CYS A 94 5.81 0.85 -3.96
N GLN A 95 6.85 0.62 -3.15
CA GLN A 95 8.14 0.14 -3.64
C GLN A 95 8.04 -1.30 -4.14
N SER A 96 9.02 -1.71 -4.95
CA SER A 96 9.11 -3.10 -5.36
C SER A 96 9.47 -3.99 -4.16
N PRO A 97 9.01 -5.24 -4.10
CA PRO A 97 9.45 -6.19 -3.07
C PRO A 97 10.98 -6.32 -3.01
N GLN A 98 11.68 -6.23 -4.14
CA GLN A 98 13.14 -6.31 -4.22
C GLN A 98 13.86 -5.19 -3.48
N GLU A 99 13.32 -3.97 -3.52
CA GLU A 99 13.88 -2.81 -2.83
C GLU A 99 13.61 -2.83 -1.33
N LEU A 100 12.58 -3.57 -0.88
CA LEU A 100 12.18 -3.63 0.53
C LEU A 100 13.00 -4.66 1.30
N SER A 101 13.57 -4.23 2.42
CA SER A 101 14.19 -5.12 3.41
C SER A 101 13.15 -5.74 4.35
N SER A 102 13.57 -6.77 5.10
CA SER A 102 12.78 -7.31 6.21
C SER A 102 12.46 -6.23 7.25
N GLU A 103 13.43 -5.36 7.54
CA GLU A 103 13.33 -4.24 8.47
C GLU A 103 12.29 -3.23 8.01
N ASP A 104 12.26 -2.88 6.72
CA ASP A 104 11.26 -1.98 6.14
C ASP A 104 9.84 -2.53 6.29
N LEU A 105 9.66 -3.85 6.14
CA LEU A 105 8.35 -4.50 6.31
C LEU A 105 7.91 -4.51 7.78
N VAL A 106 8.84 -4.67 8.72
CA VAL A 106 8.56 -4.56 10.16
C VAL A 106 8.22 -3.11 10.52
N GLU A 107 8.96 -2.13 10.01
CA GLU A 107 8.66 -0.72 10.22
C GLU A 107 7.31 -0.34 9.62
N ALA A 108 6.99 -0.82 8.42
CA ALA A 108 5.68 -0.62 7.80
C ALA A 108 4.55 -1.23 8.65
N GLN A 109 4.74 -2.42 9.23
CA GLN A 109 3.78 -3.03 10.15
C GLN A 109 3.55 -2.18 11.40
N ASN A 110 4.64 -1.64 11.98
CA ASN A 110 4.57 -0.77 13.16
C ASN A 110 3.88 0.56 12.85
N ALA A 111 4.23 1.18 11.71
CA ALA A 111 3.60 2.41 11.22
C ALA A 111 2.10 2.20 10.97
N LEU A 112 1.71 1.07 10.40
CA LEU A 112 0.33 0.69 10.15
C LEU A 112 -0.47 0.56 11.46
N ALA A 113 0.09 -0.13 12.45
CA ALA A 113 -0.51 -0.22 13.78
C ALA A 113 -0.68 1.17 14.41
N HIS A 114 0.34 2.03 14.32
CA HIS A 114 0.29 3.38 14.85
C HIS A 114 -0.82 4.25 14.22
N VAL A 115 -0.96 4.24 12.89
CA VAL A 115 -2.01 5.03 12.22
C VAL A 115 -3.40 4.45 12.49
N LYS A 116 -3.53 3.12 12.62
CA LYS A 116 -4.79 2.49 13.02
C LYS A 116 -5.20 2.89 14.44
N ASP A 117 -4.26 2.86 15.37
CA ASP A 117 -4.46 3.28 16.76
C ASP A 117 -4.82 4.77 16.87
N ALA A 118 -4.29 5.59 15.96
CA ALA A 118 -4.67 7.00 15.85
C ALA A 118 -6.13 7.20 15.35
N GLY A 119 -6.78 6.15 14.84
CA GLY A 119 -8.16 6.18 14.36
C GLY A 119 -8.29 6.34 12.84
N PHE A 120 -7.22 6.08 12.08
CA PHE A 120 -7.34 5.98 10.63
C PHE A 120 -7.93 4.63 10.23
N LYS A 121 -8.84 4.65 9.25
CA LYS A 121 -9.37 3.44 8.61
C LYS A 121 -8.45 3.01 7.47
N VAL A 122 -7.57 2.06 7.76
CA VAL A 122 -6.46 1.66 6.88
C VAL A 122 -6.49 0.19 6.50
N ASP A 123 -7.66 -0.47 6.53
CA ASP A 123 -7.80 -1.90 6.21
C ASP A 123 -7.24 -2.25 4.82
N TRP A 124 -7.35 -1.32 3.85
CA TRP A 124 -6.78 -1.48 2.52
C TRP A 124 -5.24 -1.47 2.51
N LEU A 125 -4.60 -0.80 3.48
CA LEU A 125 -3.15 -0.85 3.67
C LEU A 125 -2.72 -2.14 4.38
N GLU A 126 -3.56 -2.71 5.24
CA GLU A 126 -3.34 -4.04 5.83
C GLU A 126 -3.30 -5.11 4.75
N GLU A 127 -4.33 -5.15 3.88
CA GLU A 127 -4.36 -6.09 2.75
C GLU A 127 -3.15 -5.89 1.83
N LYS A 128 -2.79 -4.63 1.56
CA LYS A 128 -1.65 -4.30 0.71
C LYS A 128 -0.33 -4.74 1.33
N LEU A 129 -0.13 -4.55 2.63
CA LEU A 129 1.09 -4.98 3.33
C LEU A 129 1.23 -6.50 3.28
N GLU A 130 0.16 -7.26 3.54
CA GLU A 130 0.19 -8.73 3.44
C GLU A 130 0.54 -9.19 2.02
N LYS A 131 -0.02 -8.53 0.99
CA LYS A 131 0.33 -8.81 -0.40
C LYS A 131 1.80 -8.52 -0.71
N VAL A 132 2.36 -7.45 -0.15
CA VAL A 132 3.79 -7.10 -0.34
C VAL A 132 4.68 -8.14 0.35
N LYS A 133 4.36 -8.55 1.59
CA LYS A 133 5.08 -9.61 2.30
C LYS A 133 5.09 -10.92 1.51
N GLY A 134 3.92 -11.37 1.04
CA GLY A 134 3.83 -12.61 0.24
C GLY A 134 4.67 -12.56 -1.03
N LYS A 135 4.72 -11.40 -1.71
CA LYS A 135 5.61 -11.23 -2.88
C LYS A 135 7.09 -11.24 -2.51
N LYS A 136 7.47 -10.69 -1.36
CA LYS A 136 8.86 -10.71 -0.88
C LYS A 136 9.32 -12.14 -0.59
N GLU A 137 8.46 -12.94 0.02
CA GLU A 137 8.75 -14.36 0.26
C GLU A 137 8.88 -15.15 -1.04
N GLU A 138 8.02 -14.89 -2.03
CA GLU A 138 8.09 -15.51 -3.36
C GLU A 138 9.39 -15.14 -4.10
N GLU A 139 9.79 -13.87 -4.04
CA GLU A 139 11.07 -13.38 -4.57
C GLU A 139 12.26 -14.11 -3.94
N GLN A 140 12.34 -14.15 -2.61
CA GLN A 140 13.43 -14.82 -1.90
C GLN A 140 13.50 -16.32 -2.23
N THR A 141 12.35 -16.98 -2.27
CA THR A 141 12.27 -18.40 -2.63
C THR A 141 12.68 -18.63 -4.09
N GLY A 142 12.28 -17.71 -4.98
CA GLY A 142 12.65 -17.72 -6.39
C GLY A 142 14.15 -17.54 -6.60
N GLU A 143 14.77 -16.59 -5.88
CA GLU A 143 16.21 -16.35 -5.92
C GLU A 143 17.01 -17.57 -5.42
N ALA A 144 16.60 -18.18 -4.31
CA ALA A 144 17.25 -19.40 -3.81
C ALA A 144 17.19 -20.55 -4.83
N ARG A 145 16.02 -20.76 -5.45
CA ARG A 145 15.85 -21.77 -6.52
C ARG A 145 16.66 -21.46 -7.77
N MET A 146 16.81 -20.18 -8.11
CA MET A 146 17.62 -19.76 -9.25
C MET A 146 19.10 -20.07 -9.01
N GLN A 147 19.60 -19.79 -7.81
CA GLN A 147 20.99 -20.12 -7.42
C GLN A 147 21.25 -21.63 -7.47
N GLU A 148 20.33 -22.45 -6.96
CA GLU A 148 20.41 -23.92 -7.05
C GLU A 148 20.50 -24.40 -8.50
N LEU A 149 19.62 -23.90 -9.37
CA LEU A 149 19.63 -24.26 -10.80
C LEU A 149 20.90 -23.78 -11.53
N GLU A 150 21.46 -22.63 -11.13
CA GLU A 150 22.73 -22.14 -11.68
C GLU A 150 23.90 -23.06 -11.31
N GLU A 151 23.93 -23.58 -10.09
CA GLU A 151 24.92 -24.56 -9.63
C GLU A 151 24.77 -25.91 -10.37
N GLU A 152 23.55 -26.43 -10.46
CA GLU A 152 23.27 -27.66 -11.21
C GLU A 152 23.68 -27.53 -12.69
N LEU A 153 23.39 -26.38 -13.31
CA LEU A 153 23.77 -26.10 -14.69
C LEU A 153 25.30 -26.07 -14.86
N LYS A 154 26.02 -25.50 -13.90
CA LYS A 154 27.49 -25.48 -13.91
C LYS A 154 28.08 -26.88 -13.81
N ASP A 155 27.55 -27.71 -12.91
CA ASP A 155 27.95 -29.11 -12.75
C ASP A 155 27.68 -29.94 -14.01
N LEU A 156 26.53 -29.75 -14.64
CA LEU A 156 26.19 -30.42 -15.90
C LEU A 156 27.12 -29.99 -17.04
N LYS A 157 27.43 -28.70 -17.17
CA LYS A 157 28.38 -28.20 -18.18
C LYS A 157 29.77 -28.81 -18.01
N GLN A 158 30.24 -28.96 -16.77
CA GLN A 158 31.52 -29.60 -16.47
C GLN A 158 31.50 -31.08 -16.89
N LYS A 159 30.46 -31.83 -16.51
CA LYS A 159 30.29 -33.24 -16.92
C LYS A 159 30.20 -33.40 -18.45
N CYS A 160 29.51 -32.51 -19.15
CA CYS A 160 29.46 -32.52 -20.62
C CYS A 160 30.86 -32.35 -21.23
N SER A 161 31.67 -31.43 -20.68
CA SER A 161 33.04 -31.18 -21.17
C SER A 161 33.95 -32.40 -20.97
N GLU A 162 33.80 -33.13 -19.86
CA GLU A 162 34.53 -34.38 -19.59
C GLU A 162 34.14 -35.51 -20.56
N ILE A 163 32.85 -35.63 -20.86
CA ILE A 163 32.31 -36.61 -21.82
C ILE A 163 32.78 -36.26 -23.24
N GLU A 164 32.75 -34.99 -23.64
CA GLU A 164 33.25 -34.52 -24.94
C GLU A 164 34.75 -34.84 -25.11
N ALA A 165 35.57 -34.55 -24.10
CA ALA A 165 36.99 -34.89 -24.13
C ALA A 165 37.23 -36.40 -24.24
N SER A 166 36.43 -37.21 -23.52
CA SER A 166 36.49 -38.67 -23.59
C SER A 166 36.07 -39.19 -24.97
N LEU A 167 35.06 -38.60 -25.59
CA LEU A 167 34.60 -38.93 -26.93
C LEU A 167 35.67 -38.63 -27.99
N GLU A 168 36.29 -37.45 -27.94
CA GLU A 168 37.36 -37.09 -28.87
C GLU A 168 38.59 -38.01 -28.74
N LYS A 169 38.93 -38.40 -27.51
CA LYS A 169 39.97 -39.41 -27.27
C LYS A 169 39.66 -40.76 -27.92
N GLU A 170 38.43 -41.26 -27.80
CA GLU A 170 38.03 -42.53 -28.43
C GLU A 170 37.96 -42.42 -29.96
N LYS A 171 37.46 -41.31 -30.52
CA LYS A 171 37.49 -41.07 -31.97
C LYS A 171 38.92 -41.11 -32.53
N ALA A 172 39.88 -40.49 -31.84
CA ALA A 172 41.28 -40.52 -32.23
C ALA A 172 41.86 -41.95 -32.23
N LYS A 173 41.55 -42.75 -31.20
CA LYS A 173 41.95 -44.17 -31.13
C LYS A 173 41.36 -45.01 -32.27
N VAL A 174 40.06 -44.90 -32.53
CA VAL A 174 39.38 -45.62 -33.61
C VAL A 174 39.94 -45.25 -34.98
N SER A 175 40.26 -43.97 -35.18
CA SER A 175 40.86 -43.48 -36.43
C SER A 175 42.27 -44.05 -36.64
N ALA A 176 43.10 -44.09 -35.60
CA ALA A 176 44.45 -44.66 -35.65
C ALA A 176 44.43 -46.17 -35.99
N ALA A 177 43.46 -46.91 -35.44
CA ALA A 177 43.34 -48.36 -35.68
C ALA A 177 42.92 -48.73 -37.12
N ARG A 178 42.34 -47.80 -37.89
CA ARG A 178 41.90 -48.05 -39.28
C ARG A 178 42.99 -47.86 -40.34
N ILE A 179 44.18 -47.39 -39.96
CA ILE A 179 45.28 -47.06 -40.89
C ILE A 179 46.25 -48.26 -41.08
N ILE A 180 45.99 -49.39 -40.42
CA ILE A 180 46.78 -50.64 -40.50
C ILE A 180 46.05 -51.63 -41.41
#